data_AF-A0A3P6RKR5-F1
#
_entry.id   AF-A0A3P6RKR5-F1
#
_cell.length_a   1.000
_cell.length_b   1.000
_cell.length_c   1.000
_cell.angle_alpha   90.00
_cell.angle_beta   90.00
_cell.angle_gamma   90.00
#
_symmetry.space_group_name_H-M   'P 1'
#
loop_
_entity.id
_entity.type
_entity.pdbx_description
1 polymer ?
#
loop_
_entity_poly.entity_id
_entity_poly.type
_entity_poly.pdbx_seq_one_letter_code
_entity_poly.pdbx_strand_id
1 'polypeptide(L)'
;MYSLDYVRRHLQVFIGGTCVMAGVGGCTVSDVAGMYRVARAYYKGFFERGCDYTHDIAILELTRDVPVTVNHICLPFLHQVVELEDPYVRLRSFGWGTDRKLF
;
A
#
# COMPACT_ATOMS: atom_id res chain seq x y z
N MET A 1 -10.81 -13.96 -1.19
CA MET A 1 -9.45 -13.47 -1.48
C MET A 1 -9.17 -13.68 -2.95
N TYR A 2 -8.55 -12.73 -3.62
CA TYR A 2 -8.24 -12.83 -5.05
C TYR A 2 -7.02 -13.71 -5.31
N SER A 3 -7.03 -14.49 -6.39
CA SER A 3 -5.86 -15.29 -6.77
C SER A 3 -4.67 -14.40 -7.15
N LEU A 4 -3.46 -14.96 -7.07
CA LEU A 4 -2.25 -14.27 -7.52
C LEU A 4 -2.38 -13.76 -8.96
N ASP A 5 -2.93 -14.58 -9.85
CA ASP A 5 -3.16 -14.19 -11.24
C ASP A 5 -4.18 -13.08 -11.39
N TYR A 6 -5.23 -13.08 -10.56
CA TYR A 6 -6.20 -12.00 -10.54
C TYR A 6 -5.52 -10.68 -10.12
N VAL A 7 -4.75 -10.71 -9.03
CA VAL A 7 -4.04 -9.52 -8.51
C VAL A 7 -3.07 -8.97 -9.55
N ARG A 8 -2.24 -9.82 -10.16
CA ARG A 8 -1.28 -9.38 -11.19
C ARG A 8 -1.94 -8.74 -12.41
N ARG A 9 -3.13 -9.21 -12.78
CA ARG A 9 -3.86 -8.72 -13.96
C ARG A 9 -4.63 -7.43 -13.69
N HIS A 10 -5.19 -7.27 -12.49
CA HIS A 10 -6.18 -6.23 -12.21
C HIS A 10 -5.71 -5.17 -11.21
N LEU A 11 -4.73 -5.46 -10.36
CA LEU A 11 -4.27 -4.48 -9.37
C LEU A 11 -3.36 -3.44 -10.01
N GLN A 12 -3.72 -2.17 -9.79
CA GLN A 12 -2.92 -1.01 -10.15
C GLN A 12 -2.48 -0.31 -8.87
N VAL A 13 -1.18 -0.02 -8.76
CA VAL A 13 -0.60 0.69 -7.62
C VAL A 13 -0.25 2.09 -8.05
N PHE A 14 -0.73 3.09 -7.30
CA PHE A 14 -0.51 4.51 -7.55
C PHE A 14 0.53 5.03 -6.56
N ILE A 15 1.60 5.66 -7.04
CA ILE A 15 2.73 6.10 -6.22
C ILE A 15 3.07 7.58 -6.48
N GLY A 16 3.31 8.34 -5.42
CA GLY A 16 3.94 9.67 -5.47
C GLY A 16 3.02 10.84 -5.76
N GLY A 17 1.69 10.65 -5.79
CA GLY A 17 0.72 11.72 -6.00
C GLY A 17 -0.16 11.95 -4.78
N THR A 18 -0.64 13.18 -4.61
CA THR A 18 -1.70 13.55 -3.66
C THR A 18 -3.09 13.22 -4.22
N CYS A 19 -3.16 12.95 -5.53
CA CYS A 19 -4.37 12.63 -6.26
C CYS A 19 -4.22 11.36 -7.11
N VAL A 20 -5.33 10.65 -7.31
CA VAL A 20 -5.39 9.46 -8.16
C VAL A 20 -5.70 9.82 -9.62
N MET A 21 -6.39 10.95 -9.85
CA MET A 21 -6.83 11.39 -11.18
C MET A 21 -6.76 12.92 -11.31
N ALA A 22 -6.29 13.40 -12.47
CA ALA A 22 -6.28 14.83 -12.81
C ALA A 22 -7.70 15.32 -13.12
N GLY A 23 -7.98 16.59 -12.80
CA GLY A 23 -9.26 17.25 -13.09
C GLY A 23 -10.39 16.98 -12.09
N VAL A 24 -10.18 16.09 -11.12
CA VAL A 24 -11.10 15.89 -9.99
C VAL A 24 -10.61 16.72 -8.81
N GLY A 25 -11.49 17.50 -8.18
CA GLY A 25 -11.19 18.21 -6.93
C GLY A 25 -10.03 19.22 -7.02
N GLY A 26 -9.70 19.75 -8.20
CA GLY A 26 -8.60 20.70 -8.40
C GLY A 26 -7.22 20.07 -8.60
N CYS A 27 -7.13 18.75 -8.76
CA CYS A 27 -5.87 18.05 -9.00
C CYS A 27 -5.31 18.33 -10.41
N THR A 28 -4.04 18.74 -10.46
CA THR A 28 -3.26 18.92 -11.69
C THR A 28 -2.52 17.64 -12.08
N VAL A 29 -1.95 17.60 -13.29
CA VAL A 29 -1.18 16.44 -13.77
C VAL A 29 0.04 16.14 -12.87
N SER A 30 0.65 17.18 -12.29
CA SER A 30 1.75 17.02 -11.32
C SER A 30 1.31 16.43 -9.98
N ASP A 31 0.01 16.48 -9.67
CA ASP A 31 -0.55 15.91 -8.44
C ASP A 31 -0.92 14.43 -8.61
N VAL A 32 -0.92 13.91 -9.85
CA VAL A 32 -1.31 12.55 -10.18
C VAL A 32 -0.18 11.57 -9.92
N ALA A 33 -0.51 10.55 -9.14
CA ALA A 33 0.39 9.45 -8.84
C ALA A 33 0.75 8.64 -10.10
N GLY A 34 2.01 8.23 -10.22
CA GLY A 34 2.43 7.29 -11.26
C GLY A 34 1.77 5.93 -11.08
N MET A 35 1.32 5.31 -12.17
CA MET A 35 0.70 3.98 -12.15
C MET A 35 1.73 2.87 -12.35
N TYR A 36 1.66 1.83 -11.53
CA TYR A 36 2.55 0.67 -11.51
C TYR A 36 1.74 -0.62 -11.52
N ARG A 37 2.25 -1.63 -12.23
CA ARG A 37 1.67 -2.97 -12.25
C ARG A 37 2.40 -3.88 -11.25
N VAL A 38 1.71 -4.93 -10.82
CA VAL A 38 2.26 -5.93 -9.91
C VAL A 38 2.92 -7.06 -10.68
N ALA A 39 4.21 -7.27 -10.46
CA ALA A 39 4.99 -8.37 -11.02
C ALA A 39 4.75 -9.67 -10.24
N ARG A 40 4.88 -9.63 -8.90
CA ARG A 40 4.69 -10.74 -7.97
C ARG A 40 3.97 -10.27 -6.71
N ALA A 41 3.29 -11.19 -6.03
CA ALA A 41 2.69 -10.91 -4.74
C ALA A 41 3.00 -12.06 -3.77
N TYR A 42 3.33 -11.72 -2.53
CA TYR A 42 3.69 -12.65 -1.47
C TYR A 42 2.71 -12.48 -0.31
N TYR A 43 2.03 -13.57 0.02
CA TYR A 43 1.02 -13.62 1.08
C TYR A 43 1.41 -14.57 2.22
N LYS A 44 2.64 -15.10 2.17
CA LYS A 44 2.99 -16.43 2.67
C LYS A 44 2.90 -16.61 4.20
N GLY A 45 2.97 -15.54 4.99
CA GLY A 45 2.81 -15.61 6.45
C GLY A 45 1.36 -15.56 6.95
N PHE A 46 0.47 -14.90 6.20
CA PHE A 46 -0.89 -14.58 6.63
C PHE A 46 -1.88 -15.73 6.47
N PHE A 47 -1.74 -16.53 5.40
CA PHE A 47 -2.80 -17.47 4.99
C PHE A 47 -2.52 -18.94 5.32
N GLU A 48 -1.26 -19.32 5.53
CA GLU A 48 -0.92 -20.72 5.84
C GLU A 48 -1.46 -21.17 7.21
N ARG A 49 -1.86 -20.23 8.09
CA ARG A 49 -2.36 -20.51 9.45
C ARG A 49 -3.85 -20.24 9.68
N GLY A 50 -4.58 -19.82 8.65
CA GLY A 50 -6.00 -19.43 8.75
C GLY A 50 -6.17 -17.92 8.88
N CYS A 51 -7.27 -17.40 8.33
CA CYS A 51 -7.62 -15.98 8.36
C CYS A 51 -8.15 -15.55 9.75
N ASP A 52 -7.33 -15.62 10.78
CA ASP A 52 -7.68 -15.22 12.15
C ASP A 52 -7.28 -13.76 12.47
N TYR A 53 -7.08 -12.92 11.45
CA TYR A 53 -6.78 -11.48 11.53
C TYR A 53 -5.45 -11.13 12.21
N THR A 54 -4.63 -12.12 12.58
CA THR A 54 -3.40 -11.90 13.38
C THR A 54 -2.15 -11.61 12.55
N HIS A 55 -2.17 -11.90 11.24
CA HIS A 55 -0.99 -11.82 10.37
C HIS A 55 -1.27 -11.10 9.03
N ASP A 56 -2.19 -10.13 8.99
CA ASP A 56 -2.68 -9.48 7.76
C ASP A 56 -1.62 -8.59 7.08
N ILE A 57 -0.74 -9.23 6.31
CA ILE A 57 0.31 -8.58 5.55
C ILE A 57 0.46 -9.19 4.17
N ALA A 58 0.63 -8.33 3.17
CA ALA A 58 0.97 -8.71 1.81
C ALA A 58 2.15 -7.87 1.31
N ILE A 59 3.06 -8.50 0.58
CA ILE A 59 4.18 -7.82 -0.08
C ILE A 59 3.94 -7.90 -1.58
N LEU A 60 3.91 -6.73 -2.24
CA LEU A 60 3.74 -6.62 -3.69
C LEU A 60 5.05 -6.17 -4.31
N GLU A 61 5.49 -6.89 -5.32
CA GLU A 61 6.62 -6.48 -6.15
C GLU A 61 6.10 -5.79 -7.41
N LEU A 62 6.63 -4.61 -7.69
CA LEU A 62 6.24 -3.80 -8.84
C LEU A 62 7.02 -4.23 -10.09
N THR A 63 6.46 -3.97 -11.28
CA THR A 63 7.13 -4.28 -12.56
C THR A 63 8.31 -3.38 -12.89
N ARG A 64 8.50 -2.28 -12.16
CA ARG A 64 9.58 -1.31 -12.34
C ARG A 64 9.88 -0.60 -11.01
N ASP A 65 11.08 -0.08 -10.90
CA ASP A 65 11.52 0.68 -9.72
C ASP A 65 10.73 1.98 -9.54
N VAL A 66 10.58 2.38 -8.28
CA VAL A 66 9.96 3.64 -7.90
C VAL A 66 10.96 4.80 -8.10
N PRO A 67 10.55 5.96 -8.64
CA PRO A 67 11.42 7.12 -8.79
C PRO A 67 12.05 7.55 -7.47
N VAL A 68 13.31 7.98 -7.52
CA VAL A 68 14.08 8.45 -6.35
C VAL A 68 13.48 9.66 -5.64
N THR A 69 12.54 10.36 -6.28
CA THR A 69 11.80 11.48 -5.69
C THR A 69 10.70 11.03 -4.73
N VAL A 70 10.36 9.75 -4.70
CA VAL A 70 9.37 9.18 -3.78
C VAL A 70 10.09 8.44 -2.66
N ASN A 71 9.83 8.86 -1.42
CA ASN A 71 10.46 8.29 -0.25
C ASN A 71 9.73 7.04 0.25
N HIS A 72 10.50 6.04 0.69
CA HIS A 72 9.96 4.86 1.37
C HIS A 72 9.75 5.13 2.86
N ILE A 73 8.80 4.41 3.46
CA ILE A 73 8.67 4.38 4.92
C ILE A 73 9.74 3.46 5.53
N CYS A 74 10.27 3.84 6.68
CA CYS A 74 11.20 3.00 7.43
C CYS A 74 10.47 1.79 8.02
N LEU A 75 11.08 0.62 7.95
CA LEU A 75 10.67 -0.51 8.77
C LEU A 75 11.21 -0.32 10.19
N PRO A 76 10.45 -0.69 11.24
CA PRO A 76 10.96 -0.64 12.60
C PRO A 76 12.20 -1.54 12.72
N PHE A 77 13.25 -1.03 13.37
CA PHE A 77 14.45 -1.83 13.59
C PHE A 77 14.11 -3.00 14.51
N LEU A 78 14.47 -4.21 14.08
CA LEU A 78 14.20 -5.48 14.75
C LEU A 78 14.39 -5.32 16.28
N HIS A 79 13.33 -5.59 17.03
CA HIS A 79 13.24 -5.64 18.51
C HIS A 79 12.92 -4.33 19.26
N GLN A 80 12.90 -3.15 18.63
CA GLN A 80 12.27 -1.96 19.23
C GLN A 80 10.82 -1.91 18.78
N VAL A 81 10.00 -2.80 19.35
CA VAL A 81 8.57 -2.55 19.39
C VAL A 81 8.47 -1.25 20.19
N VAL A 82 8.24 -0.12 19.52
CA VAL A 82 7.64 1.02 20.22
C VAL A 82 6.42 0.41 20.86
N GLU A 83 6.45 0.24 22.18
CA GLU A 83 5.30 -0.25 22.92
C GLU A 83 4.18 0.70 22.50
N LEU A 84 3.27 0.22 21.65
CA LEU A 84 2.10 1.00 21.24
C LEU A 84 1.22 1.31 22.46
N GLU A 85 1.59 0.74 23.61
CA GLU A 85 1.09 0.97 24.96
C GLU A 85 1.65 2.25 25.61
N ASP A 86 2.73 2.86 25.09
CA ASP A 86 3.24 4.14 25.59
C ASP A 86 2.19 5.24 25.33
N PRO A 87 1.61 5.85 26.38
CA PRO A 87 0.54 6.83 26.26
C PRO A 87 0.98 8.14 25.59
N TYR A 88 2.28 8.35 25.41
CA TYR A 88 2.84 9.51 24.71
C TYR A 88 3.06 9.26 23.21
N VAL A 89 2.95 8.01 22.74
CA VAL A 89 3.07 7.68 21.32
C VAL A 89 1.91 8.29 20.54
N ARG A 90 2.24 9.05 19.50
CA ARG A 90 1.27 9.63 18.58
C ARG A 90 1.38 8.96 17.23
N LEU A 91 0.36 8.17 16.89
CA LEU A 91 0.23 7.53 15.58
C LEU A 91 -0.54 8.43 14.61
N ARG A 92 -0.25 8.30 13.31
CA ARG A 92 -0.99 8.99 12.25
C ARG A 92 -1.40 7.97 11.19
N SER A 93 -2.63 8.07 10.71
CA SER A 93 -3.16 7.28 9.59
C SER A 93 -3.52 8.21 8.44
N PHE A 94 -3.16 7.83 7.22
CA PHE A 94 -3.49 8.56 6.01
C PHE A 94 -4.05 7.59 4.97
N GLY A 95 -5.01 8.06 4.18
CA GLY A 95 -5.57 7.29 3.08
C GLY A 95 -6.70 8.05 2.41
N TRP A 96 -7.00 7.68 1.17
CA TRP A 96 -8.11 8.25 0.41
C TRP A 96 -9.44 7.50 0.61
N GLY A 97 -9.41 6.40 1.36
CA GLY A 97 -10.53 5.46 1.46
C GLY A 97 -10.80 4.76 0.12
N THR A 98 -11.38 3.57 0.17
CA THR A 98 -11.89 2.92 -1.05
C THR A 98 -13.38 2.76 -0.87
N ASP A 99 -14.18 3.61 -1.50
CA ASP A 99 -15.60 3.35 -1.58
C ASP A 99 -15.79 2.21 -2.58
N ARG A 100 -16.47 1.13 -2.19
CA ARG A 100 -16.57 -0.14 -2.95
C ARG A 100 -17.21 0.01 -4.34
N LYS A 101 -17.61 1.22 -4.71
CA LYS A 101 -18.33 1.59 -5.95
C LYS A 101 -17.45 2.28 -7.01
N LEU A 102 -16.18 2.56 -6.73
CA LEU A 102 -15.33 3.39 -7.62
C LEU A 102 -14.32 2.62 -8.49
N PHE A 103 -14.34 1.27 -8.48
CA PHE A 103 -13.53 0.44 -9.37
C PHE A 103 -14.32 -0.74 -9.91
#